data_AF-A0A8C2T7W2-F1
#
_entry.id   AF-A0A8C2T7W2-F1
#
_cell.length_a   1.000
_cell.length_b   1.000
_cell.length_c   1.000
_cell.angle_alpha   90.00
_cell.angle_beta   90.00
_cell.angle_gamma   90.00
#
_symmetry.space_group_name_H-M   'P 1'
#
loop_
_entity.id
_entity.type
_entity.pdbx_description
1 polymer ?
#
loop_
_entity_poly.entity_id
_entity_poly.type
_entity_poly.pdbx_seq_one_letter_code
_entity_poly.pdbx_strand_id
1 'polypeptide(L)'
;MRFRFCGDLDCPDWVLAEISVLARISSVKLKLICAQVLRELLGDNIDYEKILKLTSDAKLESGDVKAAIAVLDFILSNAAKHNVDGESLSSELQQLGLPKEHATGLCRSYEEKQSSLQDSLRAGSLRLSRLDGVSWRVDYTLSSSELQDVGEPLVHLLLRVKHREHGEPEAVPVAVSADKFRVLLAGEGVQLGAEGGPALCLGPSEGRSVSHSPSTPQS
;
A
#
# COMPACT_ATOMS: atom_id res chain seq x y z
N MET A 1 -9.95 26.95 -4.62
CA MET A 1 -10.47 26.96 -3.23
C MET A 1 -9.98 25.68 -2.58
N ARG A 2 -9.39 25.76 -1.38
CA ARG A 2 -8.80 24.59 -0.72
C ARG A 2 -9.88 23.78 0.01
N PHE A 3 -9.92 22.47 -0.21
CA PHE A 3 -10.87 21.55 0.41
C PHE A 3 -10.16 20.61 1.36
N ARG A 4 -10.66 20.46 2.59
CA ARG A 4 -10.05 19.54 3.57
C ARG A 4 -10.21 18.09 3.15
N PHE A 5 -11.30 17.74 2.45
CA PHE A 5 -11.43 16.38 1.92
C PHE A 5 -10.39 16.07 0.83
N CYS A 6 -9.75 17.08 0.23
CA CYS A 6 -8.62 16.93 -0.70
C CYS A 6 -7.25 17.12 -0.01
N GLY A 7 -7.18 17.19 1.32
CA GLY A 7 -5.95 17.46 2.05
C GLY A 7 -5.45 18.89 1.88
N ASP A 8 -6.36 19.86 1.91
CA ASP A 8 -6.11 21.30 1.71
C ASP A 8 -5.62 21.68 0.31
N LEU A 9 -5.87 20.82 -0.67
CA LEU A 9 -5.62 21.05 -2.09
C LEU A 9 -6.90 21.48 -2.81
N ASP A 10 -6.75 21.98 -4.03
CA ASP A 10 -7.88 22.22 -4.93
C ASP A 10 -8.51 20.88 -5.37
N CYS A 11 -9.82 20.90 -5.59
CA CYS A 11 -10.55 19.75 -6.11
C CYS A 11 -10.14 19.49 -7.57
N PRO A 12 -9.86 18.25 -7.98
CA PRO A 12 -9.45 17.97 -9.35
C PRO A 12 -10.55 18.29 -10.38
N ASP A 13 -10.14 18.79 -11.55
CA ASP A 13 -11.06 19.30 -12.58
C ASP A 13 -12.11 18.27 -13.04
N TRP A 14 -11.75 17.00 -13.09
CA TRP A 14 -12.68 15.94 -13.47
C TRP A 14 -13.82 15.76 -12.44
N VAL A 15 -13.56 15.97 -11.14
CA VAL A 15 -14.62 15.95 -10.11
C VAL A 15 -15.51 17.17 -10.24
N LEU A 16 -14.93 18.33 -10.55
CA LEU A 16 -15.67 19.57 -10.75
C LEU A 16 -16.62 19.50 -11.94
N ALA A 17 -16.19 18.89 -13.05
CA ALA A 17 -17.04 18.69 -14.22
C ALA A 17 -18.28 17.83 -13.89
N GLU A 18 -18.06 16.76 -13.13
CA GLU A 18 -19.06 15.72 -12.86
C GLU A 18 -19.92 15.99 -11.61
N ILE A 19 -19.59 17.02 -10.82
CA ILE A 19 -20.39 17.42 -9.64
C ILE A 19 -21.84 17.76 -10.03
N SER A 20 -22.02 18.29 -11.24
CA SER A 20 -23.32 18.67 -11.81
C SER A 20 -24.19 17.45 -12.11
N VAL A 21 -23.59 16.30 -12.41
CA VAL A 21 -24.29 15.03 -12.61
C VAL A 21 -24.92 14.55 -11.31
N LEU A 22 -24.20 14.68 -10.18
CA LEU A 22 -24.74 14.35 -8.86
C LEU A 22 -25.93 15.23 -8.48
N ALA A 23 -25.88 16.52 -8.82
CA ALA A 23 -26.96 17.47 -8.55
C ALA A 23 -28.24 17.18 -9.35
N ARG A 24 -28.12 16.55 -10.53
CA ARG A 24 -29.26 16.13 -11.37
C ARG A 24 -30.00 14.91 -10.81
N ILE A 25 -29.34 14.09 -9.99
CA ILE A 25 -29.95 12.90 -9.36
C ILE A 25 -30.80 13.36 -8.17
N SER A 26 -31.95 12.73 -7.93
CA SER A 26 -32.75 13.03 -6.72
C SER A 26 -31.98 12.66 -5.45
N SER A 27 -32.15 13.42 -4.37
CA SER A 27 -31.47 13.19 -3.08
C SER A 27 -31.66 11.78 -2.52
N VAL A 28 -32.83 11.16 -2.74
CA VAL A 28 -33.13 9.78 -2.33
C VAL A 28 -32.28 8.76 -3.10
N LYS A 29 -32.23 8.88 -4.44
CA LYS A 29 -31.42 7.99 -5.28
C LYS A 29 -29.93 8.16 -5.01
N LEU A 30 -29.47 9.39 -4.82
CA LEU A 30 -28.07 9.66 -4.48
C LEU A 30 -27.66 8.95 -3.18
N LYS A 31 -28.52 8.93 -2.15
CA LYS A 31 -28.28 8.17 -0.92
C LYS A 31 -28.14 6.67 -1.16
N LEU A 32 -28.97 6.09 -2.03
CA LEU A 32 -28.89 4.66 -2.37
C LEU A 32 -27.58 4.33 -3.11
N ILE A 33 -27.16 5.18 -4.04
CA ILE A 33 -25.88 5.02 -4.75
C ILE A 33 -24.72 5.17 -3.77
N CYS A 34 -24.75 6.19 -2.91
CA CYS A 34 -23.76 6.39 -1.85
C CYS A 34 -23.62 5.14 -0.95
N ALA A 35 -24.74 4.55 -0.53
CA ALA A 35 -24.73 3.32 0.26
C ALA A 35 -24.13 2.12 -0.50
N GLN A 36 -24.27 2.06 -1.82
CA GLN A 36 -23.64 1.03 -2.64
C GLN A 36 -22.12 1.25 -2.79
N VAL A 37 -21.70 2.50 -3.01
CA VAL A 37 -20.28 2.89 -3.08
C VAL A 37 -19.58 2.66 -1.75
N LEU A 38 -20.23 2.99 -0.63
CA LEU A 38 -19.69 2.69 0.71
C LEU A 38 -19.49 1.20 0.94
N ARG A 39 -20.37 0.35 0.39
CA ARG A 39 -20.19 -1.11 0.45
C ARG A 39 -19.01 -1.56 -0.41
N GLU A 40 -18.83 -0.99 -1.60
CA GLU A 40 -17.66 -1.25 -2.45
C GLU A 40 -16.35 -0.96 -1.72
N LEU A 41 -16.26 0.21 -1.09
CA LEU A 41 -15.10 0.64 -0.33
C LEU A 41 -14.78 -0.24 0.89
N LEU A 42 -15.77 -0.99 1.37
CA LEU A 42 -15.62 -1.98 2.44
C LEU A 42 -15.31 -3.39 1.92
N GLY A 43 -15.19 -3.57 0.60
CA GLY A 43 -14.80 -4.83 -0.04
C GLY A 43 -15.96 -5.67 -0.59
N ASP A 44 -17.20 -5.17 -0.55
CA ASP A 44 -18.33 -5.81 -1.23
C ASP A 44 -18.36 -5.47 -2.74
N ASN A 45 -19.10 -6.24 -3.54
CA ASN A 45 -19.25 -5.93 -4.96
C ASN A 45 -20.33 -4.87 -5.22
N ILE A 46 -20.09 -3.99 -6.21
CA ILE A 46 -21.13 -3.12 -6.75
C ILE A 46 -22.06 -3.86 -7.69
N ASP A 47 -23.36 -3.74 -7.41
CA ASP A 47 -24.41 -4.13 -8.34
C ASP A 47 -24.72 -2.96 -9.29
N TYR A 48 -23.93 -2.88 -10.38
CA TYR A 48 -24.09 -1.84 -11.39
C TYR A 48 -25.46 -1.88 -12.06
N GLU A 49 -26.05 -3.05 -12.20
CA GLU A 49 -27.36 -3.22 -12.83
C GLU A 49 -28.48 -2.60 -11.98
N LYS A 50 -28.41 -2.78 -10.64
CA LYS A 50 -29.32 -2.09 -9.71
C LYS A 50 -29.14 -0.58 -9.74
N ILE A 51 -27.90 -0.07 -9.75
CA ILE A 51 -27.65 1.38 -9.83
C ILE A 51 -28.22 1.94 -11.14
N LEU A 52 -27.99 1.26 -12.26
CA LEU A 52 -28.46 1.70 -13.57
C LEU A 52 -30.00 1.74 -13.64
N LYS A 53 -30.67 0.75 -13.04
CA LYS A 53 -32.14 0.74 -12.88
C LYS A 53 -32.65 1.87 -11.99
N LEU A 54 -31.96 2.19 -10.90
CA LEU A 54 -32.34 3.31 -10.03
C LEU A 54 -32.19 4.66 -10.75
N THR A 55 -31.29 4.74 -11.73
CA THR A 55 -30.91 6.00 -12.38
C THR A 55 -31.58 6.20 -13.75
N SER A 56 -32.35 5.22 -14.24
CA SER A 56 -33.04 5.28 -15.54
C SER A 56 -33.98 6.48 -15.69
N ASP A 57 -34.66 6.88 -14.61
CA ASP A 57 -35.61 8.01 -14.66
C ASP A 57 -34.93 9.37 -14.80
N ALA A 58 -33.62 9.47 -14.50
CA ALA A 58 -32.88 10.73 -14.51
C ALA A 58 -32.34 11.12 -15.90
N LYS A 59 -32.64 10.31 -16.95
CA LYS A 59 -32.07 10.43 -18.31
C LYS A 59 -30.53 10.50 -18.27
N LEU A 60 -29.92 9.73 -17.38
CA LEU A 60 -28.47 9.64 -17.27
C LEU A 60 -27.99 8.46 -18.12
N GLU A 61 -26.94 8.70 -18.88
CA GLU A 61 -26.31 7.65 -19.67
C GLU A 61 -25.49 6.73 -18.77
N SER A 62 -25.10 5.56 -19.28
CA SER A 62 -24.19 4.67 -18.54
C SER A 62 -22.84 5.33 -18.20
N GLY A 63 -22.43 6.36 -18.97
CA GLY A 63 -21.27 7.19 -18.67
C GLY A 63 -21.47 8.01 -17.40
N ASP A 64 -22.57 8.76 -17.33
CA ASP A 64 -22.94 9.60 -16.18
C ASP A 64 -23.06 8.79 -14.88
N VAL A 65 -23.60 7.58 -14.95
CA VAL A 65 -23.71 6.69 -13.78
C VAL A 65 -22.33 6.29 -13.26
N LYS A 66 -21.39 5.96 -14.15
CA LYS A 66 -20.01 5.62 -13.76
C LYS A 66 -19.27 6.85 -13.22
N ALA A 67 -19.48 8.02 -13.84
CA ALA A 67 -18.93 9.27 -13.36
C ALA A 67 -19.44 9.59 -11.94
N ALA A 68 -20.74 9.45 -11.69
CA ALA A 68 -21.34 9.63 -10.38
C ALA A 68 -20.73 8.69 -9.33
N ILE A 69 -20.57 7.40 -9.67
CA ILE A 69 -19.92 6.42 -8.79
C ILE A 69 -18.46 6.84 -8.50
N ALA A 70 -17.69 7.18 -9.53
CA ALA A 70 -16.28 7.57 -9.38
C ALA A 70 -16.11 8.84 -8.53
N VAL A 71 -16.98 9.84 -8.72
CA VAL A 71 -16.97 11.06 -7.90
C VAL A 71 -17.31 10.76 -6.44
N LEU A 72 -18.34 9.94 -6.20
CA LEU A 72 -18.71 9.53 -4.84
C LEU A 72 -17.60 8.73 -4.17
N ASP A 73 -17.02 7.78 -4.88
CA ASP A 73 -15.89 6.97 -4.42
C ASP A 73 -14.72 7.86 -4.01
N PHE A 74 -14.35 8.80 -4.88
CA PHE A 74 -13.27 9.75 -4.62
C PHE A 74 -13.57 10.63 -3.40
N ILE A 75 -14.75 11.23 -3.32
CA ILE A 75 -15.12 12.11 -2.20
C ILE A 75 -15.07 11.34 -0.88
N LEU A 76 -15.73 10.17 -0.81
CA LEU A 76 -15.84 9.37 0.41
C LEU A 76 -14.48 8.80 0.85
N SER A 77 -13.70 8.30 -0.10
CA SER A 77 -12.36 7.78 0.15
C SER A 77 -11.43 8.87 0.68
N ASN A 78 -11.39 10.05 0.05
CA ASN A 78 -10.49 11.10 0.48
C ASN A 78 -10.97 11.77 1.78
N ALA A 79 -12.28 11.96 1.97
CA ALA A 79 -12.83 12.41 3.24
C ALA A 79 -12.39 11.50 4.41
N ALA A 80 -12.44 10.18 4.23
CA ALA A 80 -11.98 9.23 5.24
C ALA A 80 -10.46 9.26 5.45
N LYS A 81 -9.67 9.35 4.37
CA LYS A 81 -8.20 9.45 4.44
C LYS A 81 -7.74 10.68 5.22
N HIS A 82 -8.40 11.81 5.00
CA HIS A 82 -8.08 13.08 5.66
C HIS A 82 -8.84 13.29 6.98
N ASN A 83 -9.61 12.29 7.43
CA ASN A 83 -10.40 12.32 8.65
C ASN A 83 -11.28 13.58 8.78
N VAL A 84 -11.99 13.92 7.71
CA VAL A 84 -12.89 15.07 7.68
C VAL A 84 -14.21 14.73 8.35
N ASP A 85 -14.72 15.63 9.18
CA ASP A 85 -16.04 15.54 9.82
C ASP A 85 -17.19 15.80 8.82
N GLY A 86 -18.37 15.22 9.05
CA GLY A 86 -19.47 15.32 8.10
C GLY A 86 -20.06 16.73 7.95
N GLU A 87 -19.97 17.60 8.97
CA GLU A 87 -20.40 18.99 8.88
C GLU A 87 -19.50 19.81 7.94
N SER A 88 -18.19 19.61 8.06
CA SER A 88 -17.18 20.19 7.18
C SER A 88 -17.28 19.67 5.75
N LEU A 89 -17.41 18.35 5.58
CA LEU A 89 -17.62 17.74 4.26
C LEU A 89 -18.89 18.26 3.60
N SER A 90 -19.99 18.40 4.36
CA SER A 90 -21.25 18.94 3.86
C SER A 90 -21.11 20.38 3.35
N SER A 91 -20.35 21.21 4.07
CA SER A 91 -20.09 22.60 3.68
C SER A 91 -19.23 22.68 2.42
N GLU A 92 -18.22 21.83 2.32
CA GLU A 92 -17.33 21.73 1.15
C GLU A 92 -18.08 21.23 -0.10
N LEU A 93 -18.93 20.22 0.04
CA LEU A 93 -19.77 19.72 -1.06
C LEU A 93 -20.78 20.77 -1.55
N GLN A 94 -21.33 21.58 -0.64
CA GLN A 94 -22.20 22.71 -1.02
C GLN A 94 -21.44 23.79 -1.79
N GLN A 95 -20.18 24.08 -1.44
CA GLN A 95 -19.33 25.01 -2.18
C GLN A 95 -18.99 24.49 -3.59
N LEU A 96 -18.89 23.18 -3.76
CA LEU A 96 -18.70 22.54 -5.07
C LEU A 96 -19.97 22.57 -5.94
N GLY A 97 -21.12 22.93 -5.38
CA GLY A 97 -22.39 23.07 -6.11
C GLY A 97 -23.41 21.96 -5.85
N LEU A 98 -23.18 21.06 -4.88
CA LEU A 98 -24.24 20.13 -4.47
C LEU A 98 -25.34 20.88 -3.69
N PRO A 99 -26.62 20.54 -3.93
CA PRO A 99 -27.71 21.02 -3.08
C PRO A 99 -27.53 20.58 -1.62
N LYS A 100 -27.97 21.41 -0.69
CA LYS A 100 -27.84 21.16 0.77
C LYS A 100 -28.46 19.83 1.20
N GLU A 101 -29.58 19.42 0.62
CA GLU A 101 -30.22 18.14 0.93
C GLU A 101 -29.37 16.93 0.51
N HIS A 102 -28.71 17.02 -0.64
CA HIS A 102 -27.82 15.98 -1.16
C HIS A 102 -26.56 15.87 -0.32
N ALA A 103 -25.92 17.01 -0.03
CA ALA A 103 -24.72 17.07 0.79
C ALA A 103 -24.95 16.51 2.20
N THR A 104 -26.01 16.97 2.88
CA THR A 104 -26.35 16.47 4.23
C THR A 104 -26.73 15.00 4.24
N GLY A 105 -27.44 14.51 3.21
CA GLY A 105 -27.79 13.11 3.06
C GLY A 105 -26.57 12.19 2.87
N LEU A 106 -25.61 12.64 2.06
CA LEU A 106 -24.37 11.93 1.80
C LEU A 106 -23.47 11.89 3.05
N CYS A 107 -23.33 13.03 3.75
CA CYS A 107 -22.46 13.12 4.93
C CYS A 107 -22.95 12.25 6.08
N ARG A 108 -24.27 12.13 6.30
CA ARG A 108 -24.83 11.20 7.30
C ARG A 108 -24.45 9.74 7.00
N SER A 109 -24.55 9.34 5.73
CA SER A 109 -24.20 7.97 5.31
C SER A 109 -22.70 7.70 5.48
N TYR A 110 -21.88 8.72 5.26
CA TYR A 110 -20.43 8.68 5.50
C TYR A 110 -20.08 8.56 6.99
N GLU A 111 -20.66 9.40 7.86
CA GLU A 111 -20.37 9.39 9.32
C GLU A 111 -20.63 8.03 9.96
N GLU A 112 -21.71 7.34 9.55
CA GLU A 112 -22.05 6.00 10.03
C GLU A 112 -21.00 4.94 9.69
N LYS A 113 -20.28 5.10 8.56
CA LYS A 113 -19.32 4.11 8.04
C LYS A 113 -17.87 4.59 8.08
N GLN A 114 -17.62 5.82 8.55
CA GLN A 114 -16.31 6.47 8.53
C GLN A 114 -15.23 5.61 9.21
N SER A 115 -15.50 5.08 10.40
CA SER A 115 -14.55 4.25 11.15
C SER A 115 -14.20 2.96 10.40
N SER A 116 -15.20 2.23 9.93
CA SER A 116 -15.00 1.00 9.14
C SER A 116 -14.25 1.27 7.84
N LEU A 117 -14.53 2.40 7.18
CA LEU A 117 -13.88 2.79 5.94
C LEU A 117 -12.42 3.17 6.17
N GLN A 118 -12.12 3.88 7.27
CA GLN A 118 -10.74 4.14 7.69
C GLN A 118 -10.00 2.85 8.01
N ASP A 119 -10.61 1.88 8.67
CA ASP A 119 -9.98 0.61 8.97
C ASP A 119 -9.73 -0.23 7.72
N SER A 120 -10.68 -0.26 6.79
CA SER A 120 -10.52 -0.86 5.45
C SER A 120 -9.36 -0.20 4.68
N LEU A 121 -9.35 1.14 4.62
CA LEU A 121 -8.27 1.89 3.99
C LEU A 121 -6.93 1.69 4.69
N ARG A 122 -6.88 1.57 6.02
CA ARG A 122 -5.66 1.24 6.78
C ARG A 122 -5.18 -0.19 6.50
N ALA A 123 -6.10 -1.13 6.31
CA ALA A 123 -5.78 -2.50 5.92
C ALA A 123 -5.27 -2.57 4.47
N GLY A 124 -5.82 -1.76 3.56
CA GLY A 124 -5.44 -1.67 2.16
C GLY A 124 -4.22 -0.78 1.88
N SER A 125 -3.97 0.21 2.73
CA SER A 125 -2.81 1.11 2.69
C SER A 125 -1.53 0.29 2.92
N LEU A 126 -0.49 0.62 2.14
CA LEU A 126 0.75 -0.14 2.03
C LEU A 126 1.35 -0.51 3.40
N ARG A 127 1.02 -1.71 3.88
CA ARG A 127 1.74 -2.32 5.00
C ARG A 127 3.07 -2.81 4.45
N LEU A 128 4.14 -2.11 4.81
CA LEU A 128 5.50 -2.61 4.63
C LEU A 128 5.59 -4.01 5.24
N SER A 129 6.43 -4.86 4.65
CA SER A 129 6.80 -6.14 5.25
C SER A 129 7.23 -5.90 6.69
N ARG A 130 6.66 -6.67 7.62
CA ARG A 130 6.93 -6.47 9.05
C ARG A 130 7.79 -7.60 9.58
N LEU A 131 8.75 -7.27 10.43
CA LEU A 131 9.54 -8.26 11.14
C LEU A 131 8.65 -8.94 12.20
N ASP A 132 8.36 -10.22 12.00
CA ASP A 132 7.55 -11.08 12.86
C ASP A 132 8.36 -11.64 14.03
N GLY A 133 9.66 -11.90 13.81
CA GLY A 133 10.56 -12.35 14.86
C GLY A 133 12.02 -12.40 14.42
N VAL A 134 12.91 -12.52 15.39
CA VAL A 134 14.36 -12.69 15.18
C VAL A 134 14.83 -13.88 15.99
N SER A 135 15.50 -14.82 15.35
CA SER A 135 16.29 -15.85 16.04
C SER A 135 17.77 -15.58 15.80
N TRP A 136 18.62 -15.86 16.77
CA TRP A 136 20.05 -15.58 16.64
C TRP A 136 20.90 -16.73 17.18
N ARG A 137 22.12 -16.81 16.67
CA ARG A 137 23.18 -17.74 17.09
C ARG A 137 24.51 -17.02 16.94
N VAL A 138 25.44 -17.27 17.85
CA VAL A 138 26.82 -16.80 17.72
C VAL A 138 27.71 -18.01 17.57
N ASP A 139 28.48 -18.02 16.50
CA ASP A 139 29.53 -19.00 16.25
C ASP A 139 30.89 -18.35 16.49
N TYR A 140 31.82 -19.12 17.05
CA TYR A 140 33.17 -18.66 17.31
C TYR A 140 34.15 -19.58 16.58
N THR A 141 34.81 -19.04 15.56
CA THR A 141 35.74 -19.81 14.74
C THR A 141 37.13 -19.76 15.37
N LEU A 142 37.57 -20.89 15.91
CA LEU A 142 38.86 -21.00 16.59
C LEU A 142 40.04 -21.05 15.59
N SER A 143 39.89 -21.83 14.50
CA SER A 143 40.91 -22.00 13.48
C SER A 143 40.27 -22.22 12.11
N SER A 144 40.99 -21.87 11.04
CA SER A 144 40.60 -22.09 9.65
C SER A 144 41.69 -22.90 8.92
N SER A 145 41.35 -23.51 7.78
CA SER A 145 42.30 -24.25 6.94
C SER A 145 43.50 -23.40 6.48
N GLU A 146 43.32 -22.07 6.42
CA GLU A 146 44.34 -21.11 6.00
C GLU A 146 45.06 -20.41 7.18
N LEU A 147 44.49 -20.45 8.40
CA LEU A 147 44.96 -19.69 9.57
C LEU A 147 44.82 -20.52 10.86
N GLN A 148 45.94 -20.75 11.56
CA GLN A 148 45.98 -21.56 12.79
C GLN A 148 45.20 -20.95 13.96
N ASP A 149 45.10 -19.62 14.04
CA ASP A 149 44.35 -18.90 15.06
C ASP A 149 43.57 -17.76 14.39
N VAL A 150 42.24 -17.82 14.44
CA VAL A 150 41.36 -16.81 13.83
C VAL A 150 40.68 -16.00 14.94
N GLY A 151 40.05 -16.68 15.90
CA GLY A 151 39.49 -16.04 17.09
C GLY A 151 38.33 -15.06 16.81
N GLU A 152 37.59 -15.25 15.71
CA GLU A 152 36.56 -14.30 15.29
C GLU A 152 35.13 -14.78 15.59
N PRO A 153 34.30 -13.95 16.28
CA PRO A 153 32.88 -14.22 16.48
C PRO A 153 32.05 -13.83 15.25
N LEU A 154 31.20 -14.76 14.80
CA LEU A 154 30.23 -14.58 13.73
C LEU A 154 28.81 -14.67 14.28
N VAL A 155 28.00 -13.65 14.03
CA VAL A 155 26.60 -13.60 14.48
C VAL A 155 25.69 -14.00 13.32
N HIS A 156 24.94 -15.09 13.51
CA HIS A 156 23.89 -15.53 12.62
C HIS A 156 22.54 -15.01 13.13
N LEU A 157 21.80 -14.33 12.27
CA LEU A 157 20.46 -13.83 12.50
C LEU A 157 19.51 -14.51 11.51
N LEU A 158 18.34 -14.91 11.99
CA LEU A 158 17.23 -15.38 11.17
C LEU A 158 16.06 -14.43 11.38
N LEU A 159 15.85 -13.55 10.41
CA LEU A 159 14.78 -12.56 10.41
C LEU A 159 13.52 -13.20 9.82
N ARG A 160 12.46 -13.33 10.60
CA ARG A 160 11.16 -13.79 10.11
C ARG A 160 10.38 -12.58 9.65
N VAL A 161 10.13 -12.44 8.36
CA VAL A 161 9.47 -11.28 7.75
C VAL A 161 8.12 -11.70 7.21
N LYS A 162 7.05 -11.05 7.69
CA LYS A 162 5.70 -11.29 7.19
C LYS A 162 5.40 -10.33 6.04
N HIS A 163 5.22 -10.89 4.85
CA HIS A 163 4.83 -10.17 3.64
C HIS A 163 3.30 -10.08 3.51
N ARG A 164 2.79 -9.11 2.74
CA ARG A 164 1.34 -8.89 2.52
C ARG A 164 0.69 -10.01 1.71
N GLU A 165 1.44 -10.64 0.81
CA GLU A 165 0.91 -11.60 -0.16
C GLU A 165 0.99 -13.06 0.29
N HIS A 166 1.89 -13.37 1.24
CA HIS A 166 2.08 -14.71 1.79
C HIS A 166 1.71 -14.72 3.27
N GLY A 167 0.77 -15.59 3.65
CA GLY A 167 0.28 -15.69 5.03
C GLY A 167 1.35 -16.15 6.03
N GLU A 168 2.32 -16.95 5.54
CA GLU A 168 3.43 -17.47 6.32
C GLU A 168 4.64 -16.51 6.29
N PRO A 169 5.34 -16.31 7.43
CA PRO A 169 6.53 -15.48 7.49
C PRO A 169 7.70 -16.13 6.73
N GLU A 170 8.37 -15.34 5.89
CA GLU A 170 9.59 -15.72 5.19
C GLU A 170 10.80 -15.62 6.14
N ALA A 171 11.65 -16.64 6.15
CA ALA A 171 12.85 -16.65 6.99
C ALA A 171 14.06 -16.18 6.17
N VAL A 172 14.60 -15.01 6.53
CA VAL A 172 15.76 -14.39 5.87
C VAL A 172 17.00 -14.60 6.76
N PRO A 173 17.91 -15.53 6.40
CA PRO A 173 19.15 -15.72 7.13
C PRO A 173 20.17 -14.63 6.78
N VAL A 174 20.82 -14.10 7.80
CA VAL A 174 21.86 -13.07 7.69
C VAL A 174 23.02 -13.44 8.59
N ALA A 175 24.25 -13.41 8.07
CA ALA A 175 25.46 -13.57 8.87
C ALA A 175 26.21 -12.23 8.91
N VAL A 176 26.56 -11.77 10.11
CA VAL A 176 27.26 -10.50 10.34
C VAL A 176 28.41 -10.68 11.32
N SER A 177 29.52 -10.01 11.07
CA SER A 177 30.62 -9.93 12.04
C SER A 177 30.20 -9.12 13.27
N ALA A 178 30.93 -9.27 14.38
CA ALA A 178 30.66 -8.52 15.60
C ALA A 178 30.65 -6.99 15.38
N ASP A 179 31.55 -6.45 14.57
CA ASP A 179 31.58 -5.01 14.29
C ASP A 179 30.39 -4.53 13.48
N LYS A 180 29.99 -5.28 12.44
CA LYS A 180 28.78 -4.98 11.66
C LYS A 180 27.52 -5.09 12.53
N PHE A 181 27.48 -6.05 13.45
CA PHE A 181 26.39 -6.19 14.41
C PHE A 181 26.32 -5.00 15.38
N ARG A 182 27.45 -4.47 15.83
CA ARG A 182 27.49 -3.24 16.65
C ARG A 182 26.92 -2.03 15.90
N VAL A 183 27.23 -1.89 14.60
CA VAL A 183 26.63 -0.84 13.76
C VAL A 183 25.12 -1.01 13.66
N LEU A 184 24.65 -2.24 13.44
CA LEU A 184 23.21 -2.55 13.40
C LEU A 184 22.50 -2.21 14.73
N LEU A 185 23.16 -2.39 15.87
CA LEU A 185 22.61 -2.07 17.20
C LEU A 185 22.64 -0.58 17.52
N ALA A 186 23.67 0.14 17.09
CA ALA A 186 23.85 1.55 17.40
C ALA A 186 22.88 2.46 16.64
N GLY A 187 22.35 2.01 15.49
CA GLY A 187 21.41 2.79 14.66
C GLY A 187 22.00 4.05 14.01
N GLU A 188 23.23 4.44 14.38
CA GLU A 188 23.98 5.52 13.77
C GLU A 188 24.81 4.99 12.60
N GLY A 189 24.71 5.68 11.45
CA GLY A 189 25.62 5.48 10.34
C GLY A 189 27.04 5.78 10.81
N VAL A 190 27.83 4.74 11.07
CA VAL A 190 29.24 4.88 11.44
C VAL A 190 29.98 5.41 10.23
N GLN A 191 30.50 6.64 10.36
CA GLN A 191 31.52 7.20 9.50
C GLN A 191 32.77 6.31 9.62
N LEU A 192 32.94 5.35 8.71
CA LEU A 192 34.13 4.49 8.67
C LEU A 192 35.34 5.35 8.32
N GLY A 193 36.12 5.72 9.35
CA GLY A 193 37.47 6.19 9.21
C GLY A 193 38.35 5.09 8.62
N ALA A 194 39.07 5.45 7.57
CA ALA A 194 39.97 4.57 6.82
C ALA A 194 41.14 4.07 7.68
N GLU A 195 41.49 2.78 7.57
CA GLU A 195 42.88 2.28 7.53
C GLU A 195 42.95 0.90 6.83
N GLY A 196 43.85 0.80 5.84
CA GLY A 196 44.62 -0.40 5.41
C GLY A 196 43.91 -1.65 4.87
N GLY A 197 44.15 -1.99 3.58
CA GLY A 197 43.64 -3.20 2.89
C GLY A 197 44.27 -4.55 3.31
N PRO A 198 44.28 -5.63 2.48
CA PRO A 198 43.87 -5.72 1.06
C PRO A 198 42.89 -6.88 0.69
N ALA A 199 42.40 -6.79 -0.55
CA ALA A 199 42.01 -7.85 -1.48
C ALA A 199 40.83 -8.79 -1.12
N LEU A 200 39.64 -8.40 -1.58
CA LEU A 200 38.53 -9.31 -1.86
C LEU A 200 38.90 -10.22 -3.05
N CYS A 201 39.33 -11.45 -2.78
CA CYS A 201 39.31 -12.53 -3.78
C CYS A 201 37.88 -13.08 -3.87
N LEU A 202 37.09 -12.55 -4.81
CA LEU A 202 35.88 -13.22 -5.30
C LEU A 202 36.31 -14.36 -6.22
N GLY A 203 36.36 -15.58 -5.68
CA GLY A 203 36.37 -16.80 -6.49
C GLY A 203 34.93 -17.15 -6.92
N PRO A 204 34.66 -17.43 -8.19
CA PRO A 204 33.34 -17.93 -8.61
C PRO A 204 33.24 -19.44 -8.34
N SER A 205 32.16 -19.82 -7.65
CA SER A 205 31.70 -21.18 -7.45
C SER A 205 31.23 -21.83 -8.76
N GLU A 206 31.76 -23.02 -8.98
CA GLU A 206 31.36 -24.16 -9.84
C GLU A 206 30.11 -24.07 -10.74
N GLY A 207 30.29 -24.65 -11.94
CA GLY A 207 29.45 -25.79 -12.34
C GLY A 207 28.30 -25.52 -13.29
N ARG A 208 28.54 -25.70 -14.60
CA ARG A 208 27.49 -26.21 -15.49
C ARG A 208 28.04 -27.13 -16.56
N SER A 209 27.88 -28.42 -16.29
CA SER A 209 28.02 -29.55 -17.19
C SER A 209 27.06 -29.40 -18.37
N VAL A 210 27.55 -29.47 -19.61
CA VAL A 210 26.76 -29.93 -20.75
C VAL A 210 27.65 -30.81 -21.63
N SER A 211 27.29 -32.08 -21.64
CA SER A 211 27.75 -33.15 -22.52
C SER A 211 27.48 -32.82 -24.00
N HIS A 212 28.47 -33.01 -24.87
CA HIS A 212 28.28 -33.59 -26.21
C HIS A 212 29.63 -33.99 -26.82
N SER A 213 29.70 -35.25 -27.27
CA SER A 213 30.64 -35.76 -28.28
C SER A 213 29.79 -36.42 -29.38
N PRO A 214 30.33 -36.89 -30.52
CA PRO A 214 31.61 -36.58 -31.18
C PRO A 214 31.44 -36.27 -32.69
N SER A 215 32.45 -35.71 -33.35
CA SER A 215 32.67 -35.94 -34.79
C SER A 215 34.05 -35.46 -35.24
N THR A 216 34.88 -36.44 -35.61
CA THR A 216 36.07 -36.35 -36.47
C THR A 216 35.73 -35.66 -37.81
N PRO A 217 36.72 -35.04 -38.48
CA PRO A 217 37.32 -35.75 -39.61
C PRO A 217 38.84 -35.56 -39.80
N GLN A 218 39.38 -36.59 -40.45
CA GLN A 218 40.62 -36.72 -41.24
C GLN A 218 41.38 -35.44 -41.64
N SER A 219 42.69 -35.41 -41.42
CA SER A 219 43.71 -35.87 -42.39
C SER A 219 45.04 -36.10 -41.69
#